data_AF-A0A8H6I4L3-F1
#
_entry.id   AF-A0A8H6I4L3-F1
#
_cell.length_a   1.000
_cell.length_b   1.000
_cell.length_c   1.000
_cell.angle_alpha   90.00
_cell.angle_beta   90.00
_cell.angle_gamma   90.00
#
_symmetry.space_group_name_H-M   'P 1'
#
loop_
_entity.id
_entity.type
_entity.pdbx_description
1 polymer ?
#
loop_
_entity_poly.entity_id
_entity_poly.type
_entity_poly.pdbx_seq_one_letter_code
_entity_poly.pdbx_strand_id
1 'polypeptide(L)'
;MAHRLSQDPRSDPLSDLRFSLEIMPGSRKFVFNASARAEILTKLNASLMGSNQRYFLPKGVSNVPQHQLLSEYQASIGFGGAGKGEPVVEGRPCSHIFKKGETCYRCKDCALDDSCVMCARCFHASGHAGHTISFFISTQSGGCCDCGDEEAWRHNINCEHHPYTSSTGLPEVPPGPLPDILPSVSPTVQTLPQPLKDSMHRTIAFAVDFILDVLDYSPDEASIPVNEADLRLQPSADPMMKDMFCLVLWNDDKHSYDEVKTVIMELSGKGSGPEREREVDAMVRKLEDEGRVMVDMNVINTNPSTAMHGHHHGKLLEMGLAMAQIDLGVTIRRAYDTFCEQAAAVILEWLLDITRARVGTDQLVLREVLAAEFLLPRRRDAFGFGLSNKGAAGMILPISAATIKEVPTPTRLDYMFVYHGKLWKRLRLSLKEIYASIISLSRIHKLTIGECPALLLNRTIESFPGSRLITLLMCCSL
;
A
#
# COMPACT_ATOMS: atom_id res chain seq x y z
N MET A 1 37.87 -1.34 27.92
CA MET A 1 36.57 -2.05 27.71
C MET A 1 35.52 -1.53 28.67
N ALA A 2 35.09 -0.27 28.54
CA ALA A 2 34.01 0.30 29.37
C ALA A 2 33.43 1.57 28.71
N HIS A 3 32.98 1.48 27.45
CA HIS A 3 32.37 2.62 26.75
C HIS A 3 31.20 2.23 25.83
N ARG A 4 30.44 1.20 26.17
CA ARG A 4 29.22 0.79 25.44
C ARG A 4 28.05 0.48 26.38
N LEU A 5 27.72 1.39 27.28
CA LEU A 5 26.48 1.33 28.06
C LEU A 5 25.99 2.75 28.35
N SER A 6 25.39 3.40 27.34
CA SER A 6 24.66 4.67 27.52
C SER A 6 23.89 5.03 26.25
N GLN A 7 22.87 4.26 25.88
CA GLN A 7 21.69 4.78 25.19
C GLN A 7 20.49 3.96 25.68
N ASP A 8 19.54 4.60 26.36
CA ASP A 8 18.25 4.01 26.73
C ASP A 8 17.62 3.44 25.44
N PRO A 9 17.21 2.16 25.38
CA PRO A 9 16.52 1.58 24.22
C PRO A 9 15.29 2.38 23.75
N ARG A 10 14.72 3.23 24.61
CA ARG A 10 13.62 4.15 24.30
C ARG A 10 14.05 5.46 23.61
N SER A 11 15.34 5.62 23.27
CA SER A 11 15.86 6.80 22.58
C SER A 11 15.92 6.70 21.05
N ASP A 12 15.73 5.50 20.48
CA ASP A 12 15.66 5.27 19.03
C ASP A 12 14.20 5.33 18.55
N PRO A 13 13.81 6.33 17.72
CA PRO A 13 12.43 6.48 17.26
C PRO A 13 11.84 5.24 16.56
N LEU A 14 12.67 4.45 15.86
CA LEU A 14 12.22 3.21 15.23
C LEU A 14 11.85 2.13 16.26
N SER A 15 12.60 2.05 17.35
CA SER A 15 12.31 1.12 18.45
C SER A 15 11.00 1.47 19.16
N ASP A 16 10.70 2.77 19.30
CA ASP A 16 9.43 3.25 19.81
C ASP A 16 8.25 2.95 18.86
N LEU A 17 8.44 3.14 17.55
CA LEU A 17 7.45 2.74 16.53
C LEU A 17 7.12 1.24 16.64
N ARG A 18 8.15 0.38 16.69
CA ARG A 18 8.00 -1.07 16.82
C ARG A 18 7.22 -1.44 18.07
N PHE A 19 7.65 -0.95 19.23
CA PHE A 19 6.98 -1.20 20.51
C PHE A 19 5.51 -0.79 20.45
N SER A 20 5.23 0.37 19.88
CA SER A 20 3.87 0.91 19.81
C SER A 20 2.97 0.04 18.96
N LEU A 21 3.42 -0.35 17.76
CA LEU A 21 2.65 -1.27 16.91
C LEU A 21 2.39 -2.62 17.60
N GLU A 22 3.31 -3.10 18.44
CA GLU A 22 3.21 -4.40 19.12
C GLU A 22 2.13 -4.37 20.22
N ILE A 23 2.11 -3.30 21.03
CA ILE A 23 1.19 -3.19 22.16
C ILE A 23 -0.19 -2.61 21.77
N MET A 24 -0.27 -1.88 20.66
CA MET A 24 -1.46 -1.11 20.29
C MET A 24 -2.74 -1.94 20.14
N PRO A 25 -2.73 -3.14 19.52
CA PRO A 25 -3.94 -3.95 19.40
C PRO A 25 -4.54 -4.28 20.78
N GLY A 26 -3.70 -4.73 21.72
CA GLY A 26 -4.12 -5.12 23.06
C GLY A 26 -4.54 -3.92 23.92
N SER A 27 -3.76 -2.84 23.91
CA SER A 27 -4.03 -1.65 24.73
C SER A 27 -5.31 -0.92 24.29
N ARG A 28 -5.70 -1.04 23.02
CA ARG A 28 -6.91 -0.45 22.46
C ARG A 28 -8.09 -1.42 22.35
N LYS A 29 -7.99 -2.60 22.98
CA LYS A 29 -9.03 -3.66 22.92
C LYS A 29 -9.48 -3.97 21.48
N PHE A 30 -8.52 -3.97 20.55
CA PHE A 30 -8.72 -4.24 19.13
C PHE A 30 -9.60 -3.23 18.38
N VAL A 31 -9.90 -2.08 18.98
CA VAL A 31 -10.65 -1.01 18.31
C VAL A 31 -9.69 -0.04 17.63
N PHE A 32 -9.66 -0.07 16.30
CA PHE A 32 -8.89 0.88 15.50
C PHE A 32 -9.69 2.17 15.24
N ASN A 33 -9.10 3.32 15.56
CA ASN A 33 -9.75 4.62 15.43
C ASN A 33 -8.77 5.70 14.94
N ALA A 34 -9.27 6.93 14.76
CA ALA A 34 -8.47 8.05 14.26
C ALA A 34 -7.23 8.35 15.13
N SER A 35 -7.29 8.11 16.44
CA SER A 35 -6.15 8.26 17.34
C SER A 35 -5.08 7.21 17.09
N ALA A 36 -5.47 5.95 16.83
CA ALA A 36 -4.52 4.89 16.46
C ALA A 36 -3.78 5.25 15.16
N ARG A 37 -4.53 5.70 14.13
CA ARG A 37 -3.95 6.21 12.87
C ARG A 37 -2.97 7.36 13.13
N ALA A 38 -3.35 8.36 13.90
CA ALA A 38 -2.48 9.50 14.19
C ALA A 38 -1.19 9.12 14.93
N GLU A 39 -1.28 8.18 15.87
CA GLU A 39 -0.11 7.69 16.61
C GLU A 39 0.87 6.96 15.68
N ILE A 40 0.36 6.10 14.79
CA ILE A 40 1.18 5.39 13.80
C ILE A 40 1.90 6.40 12.88
N LEU A 41 1.18 7.36 12.31
CA LEU A 41 1.75 8.39 11.43
C LEU A 41 2.81 9.24 12.14
N THR A 42 2.55 9.62 13.40
CA THR A 42 3.50 10.41 14.20
C THR A 42 4.80 9.64 14.40
N LYS A 43 4.72 8.36 14.76
CA LYS A 43 5.90 7.51 15.01
C LYS A 43 6.65 7.15 13.73
N LEU A 44 5.95 6.91 12.62
CA LEU A 44 6.57 6.71 11.31
C LEU A 44 7.38 7.94 10.88
N ASN A 45 6.79 9.14 10.97
CA ASN A 45 7.47 10.38 10.62
C ASN A 45 8.65 10.67 11.55
N ALA A 46 8.50 10.47 12.86
CA ALA A 46 9.60 10.62 13.81
C ALA A 46 10.76 9.65 13.49
N SER A 47 10.45 8.40 13.13
CA SER A 47 11.42 7.39 12.72
C SER A 47 12.10 7.73 11.40
N LEU A 48 11.36 8.21 10.40
CA LEU A 48 11.91 8.62 9.11
C LEU A 48 12.89 9.79 9.25
N MET A 49 12.51 10.81 10.04
CA MET A 49 13.28 12.04 10.19
C MET A 49 14.46 11.89 11.15
N GLY A 50 14.36 11.01 12.16
CA GLY A 50 15.34 10.91 13.24
C GLY A 50 15.55 12.26 13.92
N SER A 51 16.80 12.68 14.09
CA SER A 51 17.18 14.01 14.61
C SER A 51 17.28 15.11 13.53
N ASN A 52 16.80 14.84 12.31
CA ASN A 52 17.03 15.64 11.11
C ASN A 52 15.74 16.29 10.56
N GLN A 53 14.80 16.69 11.42
CA GLN A 53 13.51 17.28 11.05
C GLN A 53 13.63 18.48 10.10
N ARG A 54 14.74 19.23 10.17
CA ARG A 54 15.01 20.40 9.31
C ARG A 54 14.99 20.11 7.80
N TYR A 55 15.16 18.85 7.39
CA TYR A 55 15.08 18.48 5.98
C TYR A 55 13.65 18.23 5.52
N PHE A 56 12.68 18.12 6.42
CA PHE A 56 11.30 17.80 6.09
C PHE A 56 10.31 18.88 6.53
N LEU A 57 10.66 19.64 7.55
CA LEU A 57 9.78 20.58 8.24
C LEU A 57 10.43 21.97 8.38
N PRO A 58 9.63 23.05 8.46
CA PRO A 58 10.13 24.39 8.71
C PRO A 58 10.92 24.52 10.02
N LYS A 59 11.78 25.54 10.07
CA LYS A 59 12.51 25.88 11.30
C LYS A 59 11.54 26.10 12.47
N GLY A 60 11.78 25.41 13.58
CA GLY A 60 10.95 25.48 14.78
C GLY A 60 9.80 24.48 14.83
N VAL A 61 9.55 23.73 13.75
CA VAL A 61 8.54 22.65 13.72
C VAL A 61 9.26 21.30 13.80
N SER A 62 8.90 20.50 14.80
CA SER A 62 9.51 19.19 15.05
C SER A 62 8.63 18.01 14.66
N ASN A 63 7.33 18.22 14.44
CA ASN A 63 6.38 17.16 14.12
C ASN A 63 5.40 17.62 13.02
N VAL A 64 4.96 16.67 12.21
CA VAL A 64 3.81 16.85 11.32
C VAL A 64 2.54 17.00 12.17
N PRO A 65 1.60 17.90 11.84
CA PRO A 65 0.33 18.02 12.55
C PRO A 65 -0.42 16.70 12.65
N GLN A 66 -1.14 16.49 13.76
CA GLN A 66 -1.90 15.26 13.97
C GLN A 66 -2.89 15.02 12.82
N HIS A 67 -3.05 13.74 12.46
CA HIS A 67 -3.91 13.25 11.38
C HIS A 67 -3.52 13.65 9.95
N GLN A 68 -2.54 14.53 9.75
CA GLN A 68 -2.04 14.90 8.42
C GLN A 68 -0.90 13.99 7.98
N LEU A 69 -0.83 13.77 6.67
CA LEU A 69 0.32 13.15 6.03
C LEU A 69 1.45 14.17 5.79
N LEU A 70 2.68 13.70 5.60
CA LEU A 70 3.85 14.57 5.46
C LEU A 70 3.80 15.38 4.17
N SER A 71 3.50 14.76 3.02
CA SER A 71 3.47 15.49 1.76
C SER A 71 2.32 16.51 1.70
N GLU A 72 1.18 16.17 2.30
CA GLU A 72 0.03 17.07 2.45
C GLU A 72 0.41 18.30 3.27
N TYR A 73 1.05 18.08 4.42
CA TYR A 73 1.51 19.17 5.26
C TYR A 73 2.53 20.03 4.50
N GLN A 74 3.56 19.44 3.89
CA GLN A 74 4.55 20.16 3.10
C GLN A 74 3.92 21.01 1.99
N ALA A 75 2.94 20.47 1.26
CA ALA A 75 2.21 21.20 0.23
C ALA A 75 1.41 22.38 0.81
N SER A 76 0.75 22.20 1.95
CA SER A 76 -0.05 23.24 2.61
C SER A 76 0.76 24.47 3.02
N ILE A 77 2.06 24.28 3.29
CA ILE A 77 2.99 25.35 3.71
C ILE A 77 4.02 25.72 2.64
N GLY A 78 3.96 25.11 1.45
CA GLY A 78 4.93 25.34 0.38
C GLY A 78 6.37 24.92 0.69
N PHE A 79 6.58 23.96 1.60
CA PHE A 79 7.92 23.54 2.04
C PHE A 79 8.73 23.00 0.86
N GLY A 80 9.93 23.53 0.63
CA GLY A 80 10.82 23.05 -0.43
C GLY A 80 10.23 23.16 -1.84
N GLY A 81 9.21 24.01 -2.04
CA GLY A 81 8.47 24.12 -3.31
C GLY A 81 7.33 23.09 -3.46
N ALA A 82 6.98 22.34 -2.42
CA ALA A 82 5.79 21.48 -2.43
C ALA A 82 4.52 22.26 -2.79
N GLY A 83 3.61 21.62 -3.52
CA GLY A 83 2.39 22.25 -4.05
C GLY A 83 2.61 23.17 -5.27
N LYS A 84 3.86 23.47 -5.66
CA LYS A 84 4.16 24.15 -6.93
C LYS A 84 4.36 23.12 -8.05
N GLY A 85 4.14 23.54 -9.30
CA GLY A 85 4.44 22.72 -10.48
C GLY A 85 5.90 22.29 -10.51
N GLU A 86 6.15 21.07 -10.96
CA GLU A 86 7.52 20.52 -11.01
C GLU A 86 8.43 21.37 -11.90
N PRO A 87 9.71 21.58 -11.49
CA PRO A 87 10.67 22.25 -12.33
C PRO A 87 10.89 21.43 -13.61
N VAL A 88 11.03 22.12 -14.74
CA VAL A 88 11.35 21.49 -16.02
C VAL A 88 12.79 20.97 -15.94
N VAL A 89 12.95 19.66 -16.09
CA VAL A 89 14.25 18.97 -16.09
C VAL A 89 14.32 18.15 -17.37
N GLU A 90 15.37 18.34 -18.17
CA GLU A 90 15.58 17.57 -19.39
C GLU A 90 15.69 16.06 -19.08
N GLY A 91 15.04 15.24 -19.92
CA GLY A 91 14.99 13.79 -19.79
C GLY A 91 14.10 13.27 -18.65
N ARG A 92 13.43 14.14 -17.90
CA ARG A 92 12.49 13.71 -16.85
C ARG A 92 11.08 13.52 -17.44
N PRO A 93 10.51 12.30 -17.36
CA PRO A 93 9.13 12.07 -17.79
C PRO A 93 8.13 12.72 -16.83
N CYS A 94 6.91 12.95 -17.30
CA CYS A 94 5.84 13.53 -16.49
C CYS A 94 5.41 12.59 -15.37
N SER A 95 4.99 11.36 -15.73
CA SER A 95 4.54 10.34 -14.79
C SER A 95 3.44 10.79 -13.82
N HIS A 96 2.66 11.82 -14.18
CA HIS A 96 1.50 12.26 -13.42
C HIS A 96 0.52 11.11 -13.29
N ILE A 97 0.24 10.69 -12.06
CA ILE A 97 -0.72 9.62 -11.78
C ILE A 97 -2.13 10.18 -11.93
N PHE A 98 -2.91 9.58 -12.82
CA PHE A 98 -4.28 10.01 -13.04
C PHE A 98 -5.14 9.72 -11.80
N LYS A 99 -5.96 10.70 -11.43
CA LYS A 99 -6.97 10.54 -10.39
C LYS A 99 -8.32 10.25 -11.02
N LYS A 100 -9.21 9.59 -10.26
CA LYS A 100 -10.61 9.42 -10.66
C LYS A 100 -11.22 10.78 -11.06
N GLY A 101 -11.81 10.83 -12.26
CA GLY A 101 -12.41 12.01 -12.85
C GLY A 101 -11.48 12.86 -13.72
N GLU A 102 -10.17 12.58 -13.75
CA GLU A 102 -9.24 13.30 -14.63
C GLU A 102 -9.36 12.83 -16.09
N THR A 103 -9.14 13.75 -17.03
CA THR A 103 -9.14 13.44 -18.46
C THR A 103 -7.78 12.93 -18.91
N CYS A 104 -7.78 11.77 -19.56
CA CYS A 104 -6.63 11.17 -20.21
C CYS A 104 -6.74 11.40 -21.72
N TYR A 105 -5.69 11.95 -22.34
CA TYR A 105 -5.63 12.21 -23.78
C TYR A 105 -4.77 11.17 -24.48
N ARG A 106 -5.19 10.72 -25.66
CA ARG A 106 -4.44 9.81 -26.53
C ARG A 106 -4.37 10.39 -27.94
N CYS A 107 -3.16 10.49 -28.46
CA CYS A 107 -2.92 10.86 -29.85
C CYS A 107 -2.51 9.61 -30.63
N LYS A 108 -3.43 9.06 -31.43
CA LYS A 108 -3.22 7.77 -32.14
C LYS A 108 -2.06 7.81 -33.13
N ASP A 109 -1.75 8.98 -33.67
CA ASP A 109 -0.68 9.15 -34.65
C ASP A 109 0.70 9.31 -33.98
N CYS A 110 0.74 9.74 -32.71
CA CYS A 110 1.98 9.88 -31.96
C CYS A 110 2.30 8.63 -31.13
N ALA A 111 1.29 8.01 -30.55
CA ALA A 111 1.44 6.89 -29.63
C ALA A 111 2.00 5.66 -30.34
N LEU A 112 2.88 4.92 -29.66
CA LEU A 112 3.43 3.68 -30.17
C LEU A 112 2.32 2.61 -30.27
N ASP A 113 1.49 2.51 -29.24
CA ASP A 113 0.33 1.62 -29.14
C ASP A 113 -0.89 2.38 -28.57
N ASP A 114 -2.02 1.69 -28.38
CA ASP A 114 -3.19 2.27 -27.72
C ASP A 114 -2.95 2.58 -26.24
N SER A 115 -1.71 2.40 -25.80
CA SER A 115 -1.20 2.60 -24.47
C SER A 115 -1.27 3.99 -23.95
N CYS A 116 -0.70 4.78 -24.84
CA CYS A 116 0.07 5.92 -24.44
C CYS A 116 -0.89 7.07 -24.19
N VAL A 117 -0.81 7.61 -22.99
CA VAL A 117 -1.73 8.64 -22.51
C VAL A 117 -0.97 9.83 -21.98
N MET A 118 -1.56 11.00 -22.20
CA MET A 118 -1.06 12.27 -21.70
C MET A 118 -2.08 12.86 -20.73
N CYS A 119 -1.58 13.48 -19.65
CA CYS A 119 -2.41 14.37 -18.85
C CYS A 119 -2.74 15.64 -19.62
N ALA A 120 -3.81 16.33 -19.22
CA ALA A 120 -4.25 17.56 -19.87
C ALA A 120 -3.13 18.58 -20.02
N ARG A 121 -2.30 18.75 -18.98
CA ARG A 121 -1.16 19.68 -18.99
C ARG A 121 -0.13 19.32 -20.07
N CYS A 122 0.17 18.04 -20.25
CA CYS A 122 1.15 17.62 -21.26
C CYS A 122 0.58 17.73 -22.66
N PHE A 123 -0.65 17.23 -22.88
CA PHE A 123 -1.32 17.28 -24.18
C PHE A 123 -1.44 18.70 -24.75
N HIS A 124 -1.75 19.68 -23.90
CA HIS A 124 -1.84 21.08 -24.32
C HIS A 124 -0.48 21.78 -24.49
N ALA A 125 0.59 21.20 -23.93
CA ALA A 125 1.95 21.70 -24.05
C ALA A 125 2.76 20.98 -25.16
N SER A 126 2.12 20.13 -25.96
CA SER A 126 2.71 19.34 -27.05
C SER A 126 1.99 19.57 -28.39
N GLY A 127 2.66 19.20 -29.49
CA GLY A 127 2.16 19.43 -30.85
C GLY A 127 1.34 18.25 -31.40
N HIS A 128 0.03 18.47 -31.63
CA HIS A 128 -0.88 17.43 -32.16
C HIS A 128 -1.81 17.93 -33.29
N ALA A 129 -1.45 19.01 -33.97
CA ALA A 129 -2.27 19.59 -35.03
C ALA A 129 -2.46 18.60 -36.19
N GLY A 130 -3.72 18.35 -36.57
CA GLY A 130 -4.06 17.45 -37.67
C GLY A 130 -4.02 15.95 -37.32
N HIS A 131 -3.77 15.59 -36.06
CA HIS A 131 -3.74 14.20 -35.62
C HIS A 131 -5.12 13.69 -35.15
N THR A 132 -5.28 12.37 -35.11
CA THR A 132 -6.44 11.67 -34.57
C THR A 132 -6.34 11.55 -33.06
N ILE A 133 -7.18 12.32 -32.35
CA ILE A 133 -7.19 12.38 -30.89
C ILE A 133 -8.41 11.65 -30.34
N SER A 134 -8.21 10.91 -29.26
CA SER A 134 -9.27 10.40 -28.39
C SER A 134 -8.99 10.78 -26.94
N PHE A 135 -10.02 10.87 -26.12
CA PHE A 135 -9.87 11.08 -24.69
C PHE A 135 -10.85 10.20 -23.92
N PHE A 136 -10.54 9.92 -22.66
CA PHE A 136 -11.44 9.24 -21.73
C PHE A 136 -11.29 9.84 -20.33
N ILE A 137 -12.29 9.62 -19.48
CA ILE A 137 -12.25 10.03 -18.08
C ILE A 137 -11.78 8.83 -17.25
N SER A 138 -10.75 9.05 -16.44
CA SER A 138 -10.26 8.01 -15.55
C SER A 138 -11.32 7.63 -14.52
N THR A 139 -11.70 6.36 -14.48
CA THR A 139 -12.76 5.84 -13.59
C THR A 139 -12.23 5.46 -12.21
N GLN A 140 -10.91 5.30 -12.07
CA GLN A 140 -10.21 4.95 -10.85
C GLN A 140 -8.84 5.65 -10.83
N SER A 141 -8.27 5.92 -9.65
CA SER A 141 -6.90 6.40 -9.59
C SER A 141 -5.93 5.33 -10.09
N GLY A 142 -4.94 5.71 -10.89
CA GLY A 142 -3.98 4.79 -11.51
C GLY A 142 -3.72 5.10 -12.98
N GLY A 143 -2.70 4.45 -13.54
CA GLY A 143 -2.10 4.86 -14.82
C GLY A 143 -1.30 6.16 -14.65
N CYS A 144 -0.31 6.38 -15.52
CA CYS A 144 0.52 7.58 -15.46
C CYS A 144 0.64 8.24 -16.84
N CYS A 145 0.95 9.53 -16.84
CA CYS A 145 1.22 10.26 -18.08
C CYS A 145 2.57 9.82 -18.68
N ASP A 146 2.55 9.35 -19.93
CA ASP A 146 3.72 8.85 -20.66
C ASP A 146 4.56 9.95 -21.32
N CYS A 147 4.19 11.22 -21.13
CA CYS A 147 4.94 12.33 -21.70
C CYS A 147 6.40 12.31 -21.22
N GLY A 148 7.35 12.31 -22.16
CA GLY A 148 8.78 12.21 -21.87
C GLY A 148 9.31 10.79 -21.68
N ASP A 149 8.46 9.75 -21.74
CA ASP A 149 8.92 8.37 -21.90
C ASP A 149 9.30 8.13 -23.37
N GLU A 150 10.56 7.80 -23.64
CA GLU A 150 11.08 7.54 -24.98
C GLU A 150 10.48 6.28 -25.63
N GLU A 151 9.96 5.35 -24.83
CA GLU A 151 9.40 4.08 -25.32
C GLU A 151 7.91 4.19 -25.68
N ALA A 152 7.25 5.31 -25.36
CA ALA A 152 5.81 5.49 -25.56
C ALA A 152 5.43 6.15 -26.90
N TRP A 153 6.36 6.84 -27.57
CA TRP A 153 6.03 7.69 -28.71
C TRP A 153 6.82 7.33 -29.96
N ARG A 154 6.14 7.29 -31.12
CA ARG A 154 6.75 7.06 -32.43
C ARG A 154 7.77 8.14 -32.80
N HIS A 155 7.58 9.33 -32.26
CA HIS A 155 8.42 10.51 -32.43
C HIS A 155 8.27 11.40 -31.20
N ASN A 156 9.23 12.30 -31.00
CA ASN A 156 9.19 13.26 -29.92
C ASN A 156 7.96 14.19 -30.06
N ILE A 157 7.09 14.20 -29.04
CA ILE A 157 5.87 15.02 -29.00
C ILE A 157 6.13 16.50 -28.61
N ASN A 158 7.40 16.85 -28.34
CA ASN A 158 7.92 18.18 -28.06
C ASN A 158 7.17 18.92 -26.95
N CYS A 159 6.95 18.24 -25.81
CA CYS A 159 6.30 18.86 -24.65
C CYS A 159 7.22 19.90 -23.99
N GLU A 160 6.73 21.14 -23.83
CA GLU A 160 7.49 22.23 -23.18
C GLU A 160 7.84 21.96 -21.71
N HIS A 161 7.10 21.07 -21.05
CA HIS A 161 7.31 20.73 -19.65
C HIS A 161 8.24 19.54 -19.43
N HIS A 162 8.43 18.69 -20.44
CA HIS A 162 9.22 17.46 -20.35
C HIS A 162 10.10 17.31 -21.60
N PRO A 163 11.09 18.21 -21.77
CA PRO A 163 11.98 18.15 -22.92
C PRO A 163 12.86 16.90 -22.85
N TYR A 164 13.08 16.28 -24.01
CA TYR A 164 13.97 15.13 -24.15
C TYR A 164 15.44 15.56 -24.02
N THR A 165 16.29 14.66 -23.53
CA THR A 165 17.74 14.89 -23.54
C THR A 165 18.26 14.96 -24.97
N SER A 166 19.02 16.01 -25.29
CA SER A 166 19.56 16.26 -26.63
C SER A 166 20.68 15.28 -27.06
N SER A 167 21.01 14.28 -26.23
CA SER A 167 22.04 13.28 -26.55
C SER A 167 21.52 12.23 -27.51
N THR A 168 22.15 12.16 -28.69
CA THR A 168 21.99 11.09 -29.67
C THR A 168 22.29 9.73 -29.04
N GLY A 169 21.25 8.94 -28.81
CA GLY A 169 21.31 7.57 -28.31
C GLY A 169 20.55 7.43 -27.00
N LEU A 170 19.50 6.59 -27.01
CA LEU A 170 18.97 5.97 -25.80
C LEU A 170 20.15 5.58 -24.90
N PRO A 171 20.14 5.85 -23.58
CA PRO A 171 21.13 5.26 -22.68
C PRO A 171 21.17 3.76 -22.97
N GLU A 172 22.29 3.26 -23.48
CA GLU A 172 22.45 1.84 -23.78
C GLU A 172 22.17 1.09 -22.48
N VAL A 173 21.11 0.30 -22.47
CA VAL A 173 20.95 -0.73 -21.44
C VAL A 173 22.20 -1.61 -21.61
N PRO A 174 23.03 -1.78 -20.58
CA PRO A 174 24.24 -2.58 -20.71
C PRO A 174 23.86 -3.96 -21.27
N PRO A 175 24.50 -4.44 -22.36
CA PRO A 175 24.30 -5.81 -22.81
C PRO A 175 24.81 -6.76 -21.71
N GLY A 176 23.90 -7.28 -20.89
CA GLY A 176 24.21 -8.08 -19.71
C GLY A 176 23.06 -8.11 -18.69
N PRO A 177 23.22 -8.81 -17.55
CA PRO A 177 22.26 -8.73 -16.46
C PRO A 177 22.13 -7.28 -15.96
N LEU A 178 20.90 -6.88 -15.62
CA LEU A 178 20.66 -5.58 -15.00
C LEU A 178 21.52 -5.41 -13.74
N PRO A 179 21.94 -4.18 -13.39
CA PRO A 179 22.80 -3.96 -12.24
C PRO A 179 22.08 -4.33 -10.93
N ASP A 180 22.79 -5.03 -10.04
CA ASP A 180 22.31 -5.37 -8.68
C ASP A 180 22.01 -4.13 -7.82
N ILE A 181 22.54 -2.96 -8.21
CA ILE A 181 22.40 -1.68 -7.51
C ILE A 181 21.80 -0.66 -8.47
N LEU A 182 20.66 -0.09 -8.07
CA LEU A 182 19.98 0.97 -8.82
C LEU A 182 20.85 2.24 -8.91
N PRO A 183 20.87 2.93 -10.07
CA PRO A 183 21.57 4.20 -10.20
C PRO A 183 20.89 5.29 -9.38
N SER A 184 21.69 6.19 -8.80
CA SER A 184 21.15 7.39 -8.14
C SER A 184 20.70 8.41 -9.18
N VAL A 185 19.47 8.90 -9.06
CA VAL A 185 18.83 9.93 -9.89
C VAL A 185 18.70 11.26 -9.12
N SER A 186 18.68 11.20 -7.78
CA SER A 186 18.57 12.32 -6.87
C SER A 186 19.90 13.06 -6.83
N PRO A 187 19.91 14.37 -7.12
CA PRO A 187 21.12 15.17 -7.03
C PRO A 187 21.63 15.32 -5.59
N THR A 188 20.77 15.09 -4.58
CA THR A 188 21.09 15.40 -3.19
C THR A 188 21.29 14.19 -2.30
N VAL A 189 20.78 13.01 -2.64
CA VAL A 189 20.76 11.83 -1.74
C VAL A 189 22.15 11.50 -1.18
N GLN A 190 23.21 11.56 -1.99
CA GLN A 190 24.57 11.24 -1.57
C GLN A 190 25.16 12.24 -0.56
N THR A 191 24.71 13.50 -0.64
CA THR A 191 25.19 14.60 0.22
C THR A 191 24.50 14.66 1.58
N LEU A 192 23.41 13.89 1.75
CA LEU A 192 22.68 13.86 3.01
C LEU A 192 23.50 13.23 4.14
N PRO A 193 23.33 13.69 5.40
CA PRO A 193 23.99 13.09 6.54
C PRO A 193 23.72 11.58 6.62
N GLN A 194 24.77 10.78 6.86
CA GLN A 194 24.64 9.33 6.97
C GLN A 194 23.57 8.89 7.99
N PRO A 195 23.47 9.49 9.19
CA PRO A 195 22.42 9.11 10.15
C PRO A 195 20.99 9.32 9.61
N LEU A 196 20.78 10.32 8.74
CA LEU A 196 19.47 10.54 8.10
C LEU A 196 19.20 9.44 7.05
N LYS A 197 20.18 9.13 6.21
CA LYS A 197 20.06 8.01 5.24
C LYS A 197 19.74 6.71 5.95
N ASP A 198 20.46 6.39 7.03
CA ASP A 198 20.22 5.21 7.84
C ASP A 198 18.80 5.20 8.44
N SER A 199 18.32 6.34 8.93
CA SER A 199 16.96 6.49 9.45
C SER A 199 15.89 6.21 8.39
N MET A 200 16.07 6.76 7.17
CA MET A 200 15.15 6.55 6.06
C MET A 200 15.11 5.08 5.65
N HIS A 201 16.26 4.46 5.39
CA HIS A 201 16.37 3.05 5.02
C HIS A 201 15.78 2.13 6.09
N ARG A 202 16.19 2.28 7.37
CA ARG A 202 15.69 1.44 8.46
C ARG A 202 14.18 1.56 8.67
N THR A 203 13.63 2.77 8.57
CA THR A 203 12.19 3.02 8.76
C THR A 203 11.36 2.45 7.62
N ILE A 204 11.77 2.72 6.37
CA ILE A 204 11.08 2.21 5.18
C ILE A 204 11.16 0.68 5.13
N ALA A 205 12.33 0.10 5.40
CA ALA A 205 12.52 -1.35 5.53
C ALA A 205 11.51 -1.96 6.52
N PHE A 206 11.47 -1.40 7.73
CA PHE A 206 10.58 -1.87 8.80
C PHE A 206 9.10 -1.72 8.42
N ALA A 207 8.71 -0.60 7.81
CA ALA A 207 7.34 -0.36 7.36
C ALA A 207 6.87 -1.42 6.35
N VAL A 208 7.71 -1.72 5.36
CA VAL A 208 7.42 -2.74 4.35
C VAL A 208 7.42 -4.14 4.97
N ASP A 209 8.40 -4.46 5.81
CA ASP A 209 8.48 -5.74 6.52
C ASP A 209 7.24 -5.97 7.40
N PHE A 210 6.76 -4.94 8.13
CA PHE A 210 5.53 -5.01 8.93
C PHE A 210 4.30 -5.33 8.08
N ILE A 211 4.14 -4.68 6.92
CA ILE A 211 3.03 -4.99 6.00
C ILE A 211 3.10 -6.46 5.59
N LEU A 212 4.29 -6.94 5.20
CA LEU A 212 4.47 -8.33 4.78
C LEU A 212 4.21 -9.33 5.92
N ASP A 213 4.65 -9.01 7.14
CA ASP A 213 4.38 -9.79 8.34
C ASP A 213 2.87 -9.92 8.61
N VAL A 214 2.10 -8.84 8.45
CA VAL A 214 0.64 -8.88 8.59
C VAL A 214 -0.02 -9.67 7.45
N LEU A 215 0.50 -9.54 6.22
CA LEU A 215 -0.02 -10.25 5.05
C LEU A 215 0.28 -11.76 5.08
N ASP A 216 1.30 -12.22 5.81
CA ASP A 216 1.54 -13.65 6.06
C ASP A 216 0.34 -14.32 6.75
N TYR A 217 -0.41 -13.57 7.57
CA TYR A 217 -1.61 -14.05 8.24
C TYR A 217 -2.89 -13.59 7.54
N SER A 218 -2.82 -12.70 6.55
CA SER A 218 -4.02 -12.22 5.83
C SER A 218 -4.61 -13.31 4.91
N PRO A 219 -5.96 -13.37 4.77
CA PRO A 219 -6.61 -14.40 3.99
C PRO A 219 -6.27 -14.25 2.50
N ASP A 220 -6.05 -15.37 1.80
CA ASP A 220 -5.92 -15.38 0.33
C ASP A 220 -7.27 -15.11 -0.35
N GLU A 221 -8.36 -15.59 0.25
CA GLU A 221 -9.72 -15.50 -0.29
C GLU A 221 -10.72 -15.11 0.80
N ALA A 222 -11.80 -14.44 0.40
CA ALA A 222 -12.90 -14.11 1.30
C ALA A 222 -13.79 -15.35 1.55
N SER A 223 -13.37 -16.19 2.48
CA SER A 223 -14.12 -17.38 2.89
C SER A 223 -14.41 -17.40 4.40
N ILE A 224 -15.48 -18.10 4.76
CA ILE A 224 -15.89 -18.29 6.15
C ILE A 224 -15.57 -19.73 6.59
N PRO A 225 -15.01 -19.91 7.80
CA PRO A 225 -14.97 -21.23 8.43
C PRO A 225 -16.37 -21.82 8.60
N VAL A 226 -16.52 -23.14 8.46
CA VAL A 226 -17.82 -23.80 8.59
C VAL A 226 -18.26 -24.01 10.04
N ASN A 227 -17.31 -24.01 10.98
CA ASN A 227 -17.57 -24.20 12.41
C ASN A 227 -16.53 -23.44 13.26
N GLU A 228 -16.75 -23.40 14.57
CA GLU A 228 -15.88 -22.67 15.49
C GLU A 228 -14.49 -23.29 15.69
N ALA A 229 -14.37 -24.62 15.53
CA ALA A 229 -13.08 -25.29 15.65
C ALA A 229 -12.16 -24.83 14.51
N ASP A 230 -12.67 -24.83 13.28
CA ASP A 230 -11.94 -24.35 12.11
C ASP A 230 -11.59 -22.87 12.22
N LEU A 231 -12.51 -22.07 12.78
CA LEU A 231 -12.25 -20.65 13.03
C LEU A 231 -11.12 -20.42 14.05
N ARG A 232 -11.05 -21.23 15.12
CA ARG A 232 -9.96 -21.15 16.11
C ARG A 232 -8.62 -21.65 15.56
N LEU A 233 -8.65 -22.56 14.59
CA LEU A 233 -7.48 -23.13 13.91
C LEU A 233 -6.89 -22.21 12.83
N GLN A 234 -7.56 -21.11 12.47
CA GLN A 234 -7.00 -20.13 11.54
C GLN A 234 -5.63 -19.63 12.02
N PRO A 235 -4.63 -19.49 11.11
CA PRO A 235 -3.37 -18.84 11.42
C PRO A 235 -3.59 -17.42 11.94
N SER A 236 -2.84 -17.05 12.96
CA SER A 236 -3.00 -15.77 13.65
C SER A 236 -1.65 -15.24 14.14
N ALA A 237 -1.52 -13.93 14.07
CA ALA A 237 -0.38 -13.18 14.57
C ALA A 237 -0.57 -12.84 16.08
N ASP A 238 -1.76 -13.07 16.64
CA ASP A 238 -2.05 -12.82 18.06
C ASP A 238 -1.20 -13.70 18.99
N PRO A 239 -0.26 -13.13 19.76
CA PRO A 239 0.57 -13.90 20.67
C PRO A 239 -0.23 -14.51 21.83
N MET A 240 -1.40 -13.95 22.16
CA MET A 240 -2.28 -14.43 23.22
C MET A 240 -3.41 -15.32 22.72
N MET A 241 -3.59 -15.44 21.40
CA MET A 241 -4.67 -16.21 20.76
C MET A 241 -6.05 -15.94 21.39
N LYS A 242 -6.40 -14.66 21.63
CA LYS A 242 -7.68 -14.32 22.27
C LYS A 242 -8.84 -14.65 21.35
N ASP A 243 -9.92 -15.17 21.94
CA ASP A 243 -11.17 -15.48 21.23
C ASP A 243 -12.05 -14.24 21.04
N MET A 244 -11.48 -13.21 20.43
CA MET A 244 -12.20 -12.04 19.94
C MET A 244 -12.10 -12.03 18.43
N PHE A 245 -13.24 -11.98 17.74
CA PHE A 245 -13.29 -12.10 16.28
C PHE A 245 -14.05 -10.93 15.65
N CYS A 246 -13.67 -10.60 14.43
CA CYS A 246 -14.31 -9.60 13.59
C CYS A 246 -14.97 -10.29 12.40
N LEU A 247 -16.21 -9.92 12.10
CA LEU A 247 -16.86 -10.19 10.82
C LEU A 247 -16.53 -9.04 9.87
N VAL A 248 -15.81 -9.35 8.79
CA VAL A 248 -15.39 -8.38 7.77
C VAL A 248 -16.10 -8.68 6.47
N LEU A 249 -16.78 -7.68 5.93
CA LEU A 249 -17.42 -7.71 4.63
C LEU A 249 -16.49 -7.11 3.58
N TRP A 250 -16.38 -7.76 2.42
CA TRP A 250 -15.53 -7.38 1.30
C TRP A 250 -16.39 -6.88 0.14
N ASN A 251 -15.90 -5.86 -0.55
CA ASN A 251 -16.58 -5.33 -1.72
C ASN A 251 -16.31 -6.27 -2.90
N ASP A 252 -17.36 -6.82 -3.49
CA ASP A 252 -17.30 -7.72 -4.64
C ASP A 252 -17.60 -7.03 -5.98
N ASP A 253 -17.90 -5.72 -5.95
CA ASP A 253 -18.35 -4.91 -7.09
C ASP A 253 -19.56 -5.53 -7.85
N LYS A 254 -20.30 -6.45 -7.22
CA LYS A 254 -21.50 -7.12 -7.77
C LYS A 254 -22.77 -6.65 -7.10
N HIS A 255 -22.76 -6.60 -5.76
CA HIS A 255 -23.92 -6.18 -4.98
C HIS A 255 -24.04 -4.67 -4.94
N SER A 256 -25.27 -4.17 -5.03
CA SER A 256 -25.58 -2.75 -4.96
C SER A 256 -25.47 -2.20 -3.54
N TYR A 257 -25.35 -0.87 -3.45
CA TYR A 257 -25.32 -0.14 -2.18
C TYR A 257 -26.51 -0.49 -1.28
N ASP A 258 -27.72 -0.51 -1.85
CA ASP A 258 -28.96 -0.74 -1.10
C ASP A 258 -29.12 -2.20 -0.65
N GLU A 259 -28.67 -3.17 -1.46
CA GLU A 259 -28.65 -4.59 -1.08
C GLU A 259 -27.73 -4.80 0.12
N VAL A 260 -26.48 -4.29 0.05
CA VAL A 260 -25.53 -4.43 1.16
C VAL A 260 -26.04 -3.74 2.42
N LYS A 261 -26.61 -2.54 2.30
CA LYS A 261 -27.20 -1.81 3.43
C LYS A 261 -28.30 -2.65 4.09
N THR A 262 -29.22 -3.20 3.30
CA THR A 262 -30.33 -4.01 3.78
C THR A 262 -29.82 -5.23 4.55
N VAL A 263 -28.87 -5.97 3.99
CA VAL A 263 -28.28 -7.16 4.60
C VAL A 263 -27.63 -6.84 5.96
N ILE A 264 -26.83 -5.77 6.04
CA ILE A 264 -26.19 -5.37 7.31
C ILE A 264 -27.24 -4.99 8.35
N MET A 265 -28.28 -4.24 7.95
CA MET A 265 -29.36 -3.83 8.85
C MET A 265 -30.12 -5.04 9.42
N GLU A 266 -30.50 -5.98 8.56
CA GLU A 266 -31.29 -7.16 8.94
C GLU A 266 -30.49 -8.17 9.78
N LEU A 267 -29.26 -8.49 9.36
CA LEU A 267 -28.49 -9.56 9.99
C LEU A 267 -27.77 -9.12 11.27
N SER A 268 -27.50 -7.83 11.45
CA SER A 268 -26.78 -7.37 12.65
C SER A 268 -27.63 -7.37 13.93
N GLY A 269 -28.96 -7.40 13.83
CA GLY A 269 -29.83 -7.43 15.00
C GLY A 269 -29.72 -6.21 15.93
N LYS A 270 -29.10 -5.10 15.46
CA LYS A 270 -28.84 -3.86 16.22
C LYS A 270 -29.94 -2.80 16.07
N GLY A 271 -31.15 -3.24 15.67
CA GLY A 271 -32.31 -2.38 15.46
C GLY A 271 -32.34 -1.68 14.09
N SER A 272 -33.42 -0.95 13.82
CA SER A 272 -33.71 -0.29 12.53
C SER A 272 -33.95 1.21 12.65
N GLY A 273 -33.45 1.84 13.73
CA GLY A 273 -33.64 3.27 13.97
C GLY A 273 -32.80 4.17 13.06
N PRO A 274 -33.12 5.48 12.96
CA PRO A 274 -32.41 6.42 12.07
C PRO A 274 -30.91 6.58 12.36
N GLU A 275 -30.49 6.41 13.61
CA GLU A 275 -29.06 6.45 13.99
C GLU A 275 -28.31 5.23 13.44
N ARG A 276 -28.91 4.05 13.57
CA ARG A 276 -28.35 2.80 13.04
C ARG A 276 -28.28 2.84 11.51
N GLU A 277 -29.30 3.41 10.87
CA GLU A 277 -29.29 3.59 9.42
C GLU A 277 -28.11 4.47 8.96
N ARG A 278 -27.83 5.60 9.66
CA ARG A 278 -26.67 6.45 9.36
C ARG A 278 -25.34 5.74 9.59
N GLU A 279 -25.27 4.92 10.63
CA GLU A 279 -24.08 4.11 10.93
C GLU A 279 -23.81 3.11 9.79
N VAL A 280 -24.84 2.38 9.35
CA VAL A 280 -24.71 1.43 8.23
C VAL A 280 -24.42 2.16 6.93
N ASP A 281 -25.04 3.30 6.65
CA ASP A 281 -24.69 4.13 5.47
C ASP A 281 -23.21 4.50 5.46
N ALA A 282 -22.64 4.86 6.61
CA ALA A 282 -21.21 5.13 6.73
C ALA A 282 -20.37 3.86 6.53
N MET A 283 -20.83 2.69 6.98
CA MET A 283 -20.16 1.41 6.70
C MET A 283 -20.15 1.07 5.22
N VAL A 284 -21.27 1.23 4.50
CA VAL A 284 -21.35 0.91 3.07
C VAL A 284 -20.51 1.89 2.25
N ARG A 285 -20.50 3.20 2.58
CA ARG A 285 -19.57 4.16 1.95
C ARG A 285 -18.12 3.75 2.15
N LYS A 286 -17.77 3.34 3.37
CA LYS A 286 -16.43 2.84 3.67
C LYS A 286 -16.11 1.56 2.89
N LEU A 287 -17.07 0.65 2.71
CA LEU A 287 -16.92 -0.54 1.87
C LEU A 287 -16.63 -0.18 0.41
N GLU A 288 -17.29 0.84 -0.14
CA GLU A 288 -17.05 1.33 -1.51
C GLU A 288 -15.66 1.96 -1.69
N ASP A 289 -15.26 2.79 -0.73
CA ASP A 289 -14.01 3.56 -0.77
C ASP A 289 -12.79 2.70 -0.44
N GLU A 290 -12.87 1.91 0.64
CA GLU A 290 -11.79 1.05 1.10
C GLU A 290 -11.77 -0.26 0.32
N GLY A 291 -12.93 -0.85 0.04
CA GLY A 291 -13.07 -2.20 -0.51
C GLY A 291 -13.36 -3.27 0.55
N ARG A 292 -13.47 -2.89 1.82
CA ARG A 292 -13.91 -3.77 2.92
C ARG A 292 -14.36 -2.96 4.14
N VAL A 293 -15.18 -3.56 5.00
CA VAL A 293 -15.63 -2.97 6.26
C VAL A 293 -15.81 -4.03 7.35
N MET A 294 -15.48 -3.69 8.59
CA MET A 294 -15.79 -4.51 9.77
C MET A 294 -17.25 -4.27 10.16
N VAL A 295 -18.08 -5.30 10.07
CA VAL A 295 -19.52 -5.24 10.38
C VAL A 295 -19.75 -5.38 11.88
N ASP A 296 -19.05 -6.32 12.51
CA ASP A 296 -19.16 -6.55 13.95
C ASP A 296 -17.88 -7.17 14.53
N MET A 297 -17.70 -7.02 15.84
CA MET A 297 -16.60 -7.60 16.60
C MET A 297 -17.13 -8.15 17.93
N ASN A 298 -16.92 -9.43 18.18
CA ASN A 298 -17.43 -10.10 19.38
C ASN A 298 -16.65 -11.37 19.74
N VAL A 299 -16.87 -11.87 20.96
CA VAL A 299 -16.44 -13.19 21.40
C VAL A 299 -17.34 -14.25 20.77
N ILE A 300 -16.77 -15.38 20.39
CA ILE A 300 -17.54 -16.54 19.92
C ILE A 300 -17.77 -17.46 21.11
N ASN A 301 -18.95 -17.35 21.72
CA ASN A 301 -19.31 -18.14 22.89
C ASN A 301 -20.57 -18.96 22.61
N THR A 302 -20.46 -20.28 22.74
CA THR A 302 -21.57 -21.23 22.57
C THR A 302 -22.18 -21.71 23.87
N ASN A 303 -21.71 -21.31 25.06
CA ASN A 303 -22.32 -21.80 26.29
C ASN A 303 -23.74 -21.21 26.47
N PRO A 304 -24.82 -22.02 26.30
CA PRO A 304 -26.19 -21.53 26.45
C PRO A 304 -26.56 -21.26 27.91
N SER A 305 -25.71 -21.70 28.85
CA SER A 305 -26.00 -21.79 30.28
C SER A 305 -25.59 -20.56 31.11
N THR A 306 -24.94 -19.55 30.52
CA THR A 306 -24.58 -18.30 31.22
C THR A 306 -25.17 -17.04 30.57
N ALA A 307 -26.20 -17.19 29.72
CA ALA A 307 -26.98 -16.08 29.20
C ALA A 307 -27.90 -15.51 30.31
N MET A 308 -27.32 -14.90 31.34
CA MET A 308 -28.07 -14.09 32.30
C MET A 308 -28.21 -12.62 31.86
N HIS A 309 -27.59 -12.22 30.74
CA HIS A 309 -27.73 -10.88 30.16
C HIS A 309 -27.88 -10.92 28.62
N GLY A 310 -29.13 -10.78 28.15
CA GLY A 310 -29.45 -10.05 26.92
C GLY A 310 -29.55 -10.85 25.61
N HIS A 311 -30.70 -10.69 24.94
CA HIS A 311 -31.11 -11.28 23.66
C HIS A 311 -30.46 -10.65 22.40
N HIS A 312 -29.16 -10.34 22.38
CA HIS A 312 -28.57 -9.56 21.27
C HIS A 312 -27.23 -10.03 20.70
N HIS A 313 -26.74 -11.23 21.05
CA HIS A 313 -25.53 -11.78 20.42
C HIS A 313 -25.93 -12.71 19.27
N GLY A 314 -26.20 -12.14 18.09
CA GLY A 314 -26.16 -12.95 16.87
C GLY A 314 -24.78 -13.60 16.80
N LYS A 315 -24.69 -14.93 16.73
CA LYS A 315 -23.39 -15.58 16.67
C LYS A 315 -22.72 -15.07 15.39
N LEU A 316 -21.54 -14.44 15.49
CA LEU A 316 -20.82 -13.88 14.34
C LEU A 316 -20.76 -14.87 13.16
N LEU A 317 -20.64 -16.16 13.48
CA LEU A 317 -20.64 -17.25 12.51
C LEU A 317 -21.99 -17.42 11.79
N GLU A 318 -23.12 -17.34 12.50
CA GLU A 318 -24.46 -17.39 11.89
C GLU A 318 -24.67 -16.19 10.95
N MET A 319 -24.28 -14.99 11.39
CA MET A 319 -24.36 -13.78 10.56
C MET A 319 -23.48 -13.91 9.31
N GLY A 320 -22.24 -14.36 9.48
CA GLY A 320 -21.32 -14.58 8.37
C GLY A 320 -21.89 -15.60 7.38
N LEU A 321 -22.29 -16.78 7.86
CA LEU A 321 -22.86 -17.83 7.01
C LEU A 321 -24.10 -17.35 6.24
N ALA A 322 -24.96 -16.56 6.86
CA ALA A 322 -26.11 -15.94 6.20
C ALA A 322 -25.68 -14.94 5.09
N MET A 323 -24.65 -14.13 5.32
CA MET A 323 -24.10 -13.25 4.28
C MET A 323 -23.46 -14.05 3.13
N ALA A 324 -22.73 -15.13 3.41
CA ALA A 324 -22.17 -15.97 2.35
C ALA A 324 -23.24 -16.73 1.54
N GLN A 325 -24.40 -17.04 2.12
CA GLN A 325 -25.50 -17.68 1.39
C GLN A 325 -26.10 -16.82 0.27
N ILE A 326 -25.93 -15.50 0.37
CA ILE A 326 -26.30 -14.54 -0.67
C ILE A 326 -25.09 -14.08 -1.50
N ASP A 327 -24.03 -14.89 -1.53
CA ASP A 327 -22.81 -14.68 -2.31
C ASP A 327 -22.02 -13.39 -1.97
N LEU A 328 -22.21 -12.80 -0.79
CA LEU A 328 -21.35 -11.72 -0.31
C LEU A 328 -20.00 -12.27 0.16
N GLY A 329 -18.92 -11.62 -0.27
CA GLY A 329 -17.57 -11.93 0.20
C GLY A 329 -17.39 -11.52 1.67
N VAL A 330 -17.23 -12.48 2.58
CA VAL A 330 -17.05 -12.22 4.01
C VAL A 330 -15.96 -13.10 4.61
N THR A 331 -15.30 -12.57 5.64
CA THR A 331 -14.37 -13.33 6.46
C THR A 331 -14.69 -13.13 7.94
N ILE A 332 -14.42 -14.16 8.74
CA ILE A 332 -14.37 -14.04 10.20
C ILE A 332 -12.95 -14.32 10.62
N ARG A 333 -12.35 -13.36 11.32
CA ARG A 333 -10.92 -13.35 11.68
C ARG A 333 -10.70 -12.87 13.10
N ARG A 334 -9.58 -13.21 13.72
CA ARG A 334 -9.25 -12.65 15.04
C ARG A 334 -9.15 -11.13 14.97
N ALA A 335 -9.64 -10.48 16.01
CA ALA A 335 -9.67 -9.02 16.11
C ALA A 335 -8.27 -8.41 16.14
N TYR A 336 -7.30 -9.14 16.72
CA TYR A 336 -5.89 -8.78 16.66
C TYR A 336 -5.40 -8.65 15.21
N ASP A 337 -5.61 -9.67 14.38
CA ASP A 337 -5.15 -9.67 12.98
C ASP A 337 -5.85 -8.55 12.19
N THR A 338 -7.15 -8.36 12.39
CA THR A 338 -7.93 -7.29 11.75
C THR A 338 -7.39 -5.91 12.12
N PHE A 339 -7.01 -5.70 13.38
CA PHE A 339 -6.37 -4.46 13.83
C PHE A 339 -5.02 -4.25 13.15
N CYS A 340 -4.20 -5.30 13.08
CA CYS A 340 -2.88 -5.24 12.44
C CYS A 340 -2.99 -4.94 10.94
N GLU A 341 -3.99 -5.49 10.25
CA GLU A 341 -4.27 -5.13 8.86
C GLU A 341 -4.68 -3.65 8.72
N GLN A 342 -5.47 -3.10 9.65
CA GLN A 342 -5.80 -1.67 9.66
C GLN A 342 -4.56 -0.80 9.91
N ALA A 343 -3.61 -1.25 10.74
CA ALA A 343 -2.33 -0.58 10.91
C ALA A 343 -1.47 -0.66 9.64
N ALA A 344 -1.42 -1.82 8.98
CA ALA A 344 -0.73 -2.00 7.70
C ALA A 344 -1.30 -1.09 6.60
N ALA A 345 -2.61 -0.84 6.61
CA ALA A 345 -3.27 0.13 5.73
C ALA A 345 -2.71 1.54 5.89
N VAL A 346 -2.55 2.00 7.13
CA VAL A 346 -1.97 3.33 7.44
C VAL A 346 -0.50 3.40 7.04
N ILE A 347 0.25 2.32 7.24
CA ILE A 347 1.66 2.27 6.83
C ILE A 347 1.79 2.31 5.30
N LEU A 348 0.93 1.61 4.56
CA LEU A 348 0.93 1.64 3.10
C LEU A 348 0.45 3.00 2.56
N GLU A 349 -0.54 3.63 3.19
CA GLU A 349 -0.92 5.03 2.94
C GLU A 349 0.27 5.97 3.14
N TRP A 350 1.03 5.79 4.23
CA TRP A 350 2.24 6.57 4.51
C TRP A 350 3.36 6.31 3.50
N LEU A 351 3.56 5.05 3.05
CA LEU A 351 4.52 4.73 1.99
C LEU A 351 4.17 5.45 0.69
N LEU A 352 2.89 5.52 0.33
CA LEU A 352 2.43 6.32 -0.81
C LEU A 352 2.70 7.81 -0.58
N ASP A 353 2.42 8.32 0.61
CA ASP A 353 2.65 9.73 0.95
C ASP A 353 4.13 10.14 0.81
N ILE A 354 5.06 9.31 1.29
CA ILE A 354 6.49 9.64 1.18
C ILE A 354 6.98 9.67 -0.27
N THR A 355 6.33 8.97 -1.21
CA THR A 355 6.62 9.12 -2.65
C THR A 355 6.28 10.52 -3.18
N ARG A 356 5.49 11.30 -2.44
CA ARG A 356 5.08 12.66 -2.80
C ARG A 356 5.75 13.72 -1.93
N ALA A 357 6.42 13.30 -0.85
CA ALA A 357 7.12 14.17 0.07
C ALA A 357 8.49 14.61 -0.47
N ARG A 358 9.01 15.69 0.10
CA ARG A 358 10.32 16.28 -0.24
C ARG A 358 11.31 16.17 0.91
N VAL A 359 12.59 16.02 0.56
CA VAL A 359 13.74 16.16 1.44
C VAL A 359 14.50 17.42 1.00
N GLY A 360 14.39 18.49 1.79
CA GLY A 360 14.74 19.84 1.36
C GLY A 360 13.86 20.23 0.16
N THR A 361 14.48 20.46 -0.98
CA THR A 361 13.79 20.75 -2.25
C THR A 361 13.61 19.51 -3.14
N ASP A 362 14.27 18.41 -2.80
CA ASP A 362 14.36 17.21 -3.64
C ASP A 362 13.16 16.28 -3.40
N GLN A 363 12.47 15.90 -4.47
CA GLN A 363 11.31 15.01 -4.45
C GLN A 363 11.66 13.54 -4.77
N LEU A 364 12.91 13.26 -5.14
CA LEU A 364 13.34 11.94 -5.60
C LEU A 364 13.95 11.09 -4.48
N VAL A 365 14.53 11.72 -3.45
CA VAL A 365 15.26 11.04 -2.37
C VAL A 365 14.45 9.88 -1.76
N LEU A 366 13.20 10.13 -1.34
CA LEU A 366 12.40 9.09 -0.66
C LEU A 366 11.93 8.00 -1.63
N ARG A 367 11.70 8.35 -2.89
CA ARG A 367 11.37 7.38 -3.94
C ARG A 367 12.53 6.43 -4.20
N GLU A 368 13.76 6.94 -4.24
CA GLU A 368 14.96 6.11 -4.40
C GLU A 368 15.21 5.19 -3.23
N VAL A 369 15.09 5.70 -2.01
CA VAL A 369 15.25 4.87 -0.81
C VAL A 369 14.18 3.77 -0.79
N LEU A 370 12.94 4.08 -1.16
CA LEU A 370 11.87 3.09 -1.27
C LEU A 370 12.14 2.05 -2.36
N ALA A 371 12.56 2.48 -3.56
CA ALA A 371 12.91 1.57 -4.65
C ALA A 371 14.05 0.63 -4.25
N ALA A 372 15.08 1.15 -3.58
CA ALA A 372 16.19 0.34 -3.07
C ALA A 372 15.71 -0.68 -2.02
N GLU A 373 14.89 -0.29 -1.05
CA GLU A 373 14.38 -1.21 -0.01
C GLU A 373 13.45 -2.29 -0.57
N PHE A 374 12.71 -1.99 -1.65
CA PHE A 374 11.89 -2.98 -2.35
C PHE A 374 12.72 -4.10 -2.98
N LEU A 375 13.90 -3.77 -3.51
CA LEU A 375 14.82 -4.76 -4.11
C LEU A 375 15.70 -5.48 -3.09
N LEU A 376 15.64 -5.11 -1.81
CA LEU A 376 16.36 -5.83 -0.75
C LEU A 376 15.53 -7.00 -0.19
N PRO A 377 16.19 -8.06 0.33
CA PRO A 377 15.51 -9.14 1.02
C PRO A 377 14.70 -8.65 2.22
N ARG A 378 13.52 -9.26 2.42
CA ARG A 378 12.68 -9.07 3.62
C ARG A 378 13.47 -9.44 4.88
N ARG A 379 13.41 -8.60 5.92
CA ARG A 379 14.02 -8.91 7.23
C ARG A 379 12.96 -9.46 8.16
N ARG A 380 13.11 -10.70 8.62
CA ARG A 380 12.17 -11.34 9.58
C ARG A 380 12.41 -10.94 11.04
N ASP A 381 13.24 -9.93 11.27
CA ASP A 381 13.63 -9.48 12.61
C ASP A 381 12.68 -8.39 13.17
N ALA A 382 11.76 -7.88 12.33
CA ALA A 382 11.00 -6.65 12.56
C ALA A 382 9.85 -6.80 13.56
N PHE A 383 9.14 -7.92 13.56
CA PHE A 383 8.01 -8.15 14.46
C PHE A 383 8.04 -9.58 15.00
N GLY A 384 7.90 -9.71 16.32
CA GLY A 384 7.95 -10.98 17.04
C GLY A 384 6.72 -11.87 16.80
N PHE A 385 6.15 -11.89 15.60
CA PHE A 385 5.18 -12.90 15.20
C PHE A 385 5.92 -14.22 15.09
N GLY A 386 5.98 -14.93 16.21
CA GLY A 386 6.92 -16.01 16.47
C GLY A 386 6.98 -17.07 15.38
N LEU A 387 7.93 -16.91 14.46
CA LEU A 387 8.75 -18.02 14.00
C LEU A 387 9.98 -18.10 14.91
N SER A 388 9.74 -18.34 16.21
CA SER A 388 10.73 -19.18 16.90
C SER A 388 10.74 -20.48 16.10
N ASN A 389 11.91 -20.87 15.59
CA ASN A 389 12.17 -22.13 14.88
C ASN A 389 11.66 -23.41 15.59
N LYS A 390 10.98 -23.29 16.74
CA LYS A 390 10.39 -24.34 17.53
C LYS A 390 8.86 -24.52 17.35
N GLY A 391 8.18 -23.64 16.61
CA GLY A 391 6.72 -23.71 16.37
C GLY A 391 6.30 -24.00 14.92
N ALA A 392 7.23 -24.05 13.97
CA ALA A 392 6.95 -24.25 12.54
C ALA A 392 6.54 -25.68 12.16
N ALA A 393 6.58 -26.63 13.09
CA ALA A 393 6.15 -28.00 12.85
C ALA A 393 4.60 -28.08 12.96
N GLY A 394 3.90 -27.70 11.90
CA GLY A 394 2.45 -27.95 11.76
C GLY A 394 1.59 -26.75 11.33
N MET A 395 2.13 -25.54 11.27
CA MET A 395 1.40 -24.37 10.74
C MET A 395 1.40 -24.40 9.21
N ILE A 396 0.22 -24.60 8.62
CA ILE A 396 0.01 -24.47 7.17
C ILE A 396 -0.02 -22.97 6.86
N LEU A 397 1.05 -22.48 6.23
CA LEU A 397 1.09 -21.11 5.73
C LEU A 397 0.11 -20.97 4.55
N PRO A 398 -0.44 -19.76 4.30
CA PRO A 398 -1.28 -19.51 3.14
C PRO A 398 -0.56 -19.85 1.83
N ILE A 399 -1.30 -20.16 0.76
CA ILE A 399 -0.75 -20.67 -0.50
C ILE A 399 0.25 -19.67 -1.09
N SER A 400 -0.06 -18.38 -1.01
CA SER A 400 0.83 -17.31 -1.47
C SER A 400 2.21 -17.35 -0.78
N ALA A 401 2.25 -17.67 0.52
CA ALA A 401 3.49 -17.77 1.29
C ALA A 401 4.26 -19.07 1.01
N ALA A 402 3.62 -20.07 0.38
CA ALA A 402 4.30 -21.24 -0.15
C ALA A 402 4.97 -20.94 -1.50
N THR A 403 4.27 -20.22 -2.41
CA THR A 403 4.77 -19.84 -3.74
C THR A 403 6.10 -19.06 -3.67
N ILE A 404 6.24 -18.15 -2.70
CA ILE A 404 7.46 -17.34 -2.57
C ILE A 404 8.71 -18.17 -2.22
N LYS A 405 8.56 -19.37 -1.64
CA LYS A 405 9.70 -20.25 -1.31
C LYS A 405 10.42 -20.77 -2.55
N GLU A 406 9.77 -20.72 -3.71
CA GLU A 406 10.33 -21.16 -4.99
C GLU A 406 11.19 -20.09 -5.67
N VAL A 407 11.13 -18.84 -5.18
CA VAL A 407 11.94 -17.72 -5.66
C VAL A 407 13.29 -17.74 -4.93
N PRO A 408 14.42 -17.83 -5.64
CA PRO A 408 15.73 -17.67 -5.03
C PRO A 408 15.90 -16.26 -4.46
N THR A 409 16.25 -16.16 -3.18
CA THR A 409 16.52 -14.87 -2.49
C THR A 409 15.43 -13.80 -2.71
N PRO A 410 14.18 -14.05 -2.29
CA PRO A 410 13.07 -13.16 -2.59
C PRO A 410 13.25 -11.79 -1.94
N THR A 411 13.08 -10.75 -2.74
CA THR A 411 13.05 -9.34 -2.35
C THR A 411 11.69 -8.97 -1.77
N ARG A 412 11.59 -7.84 -1.08
CA ARG A 412 10.29 -7.34 -0.59
C ARG A 412 9.30 -7.10 -1.73
N LEU A 413 9.78 -6.69 -2.90
CA LEU A 413 8.97 -6.50 -4.08
C LEU A 413 8.33 -7.82 -4.56
N ASP A 414 9.08 -8.92 -4.54
CA ASP A 414 8.55 -10.25 -4.88
C ASP A 414 7.39 -10.63 -3.96
N TYR A 415 7.55 -10.43 -2.64
CA TYR A 415 6.46 -10.67 -1.69
C TYR A 415 5.25 -9.76 -1.96
N MET A 416 5.46 -8.48 -2.26
CA MET A 416 4.36 -7.56 -2.54
C MET A 416 3.57 -7.93 -3.79
N PHE A 417 4.22 -8.52 -4.81
CA PHE A 417 3.50 -9.07 -5.97
C PHE A 417 2.71 -10.32 -5.61
N VAL A 418 3.33 -11.26 -4.90
CA VAL A 418 2.67 -12.50 -4.48
C VAL A 418 1.49 -12.21 -3.52
N TYR A 419 1.61 -11.20 -2.66
CA TYR A 419 0.56 -10.83 -1.72
C TYR A 419 -0.43 -9.81 -2.26
N HIS A 420 -0.33 -9.41 -3.53
CA HIS A 420 -1.25 -8.43 -4.10
C HIS A 420 -2.72 -8.88 -4.01
N GLY A 421 -3.00 -10.17 -4.17
CA GLY A 421 -4.34 -10.74 -4.05
C GLY A 421 -4.97 -10.57 -2.66
N LYS A 422 -4.15 -10.45 -1.61
CA LYS A 422 -4.60 -10.27 -0.22
C LYS A 422 -5.00 -8.83 0.11
N LEU A 423 -4.64 -7.87 -0.74
CA LEU A 423 -4.93 -6.46 -0.52
C LEU A 423 -6.36 -6.14 -0.95
N TRP A 424 -7.04 -5.28 -0.20
CA TRP A 424 -8.34 -4.74 -0.59
C TRP A 424 -8.20 -3.50 -1.50
N LYS A 425 -9.31 -3.09 -2.11
CA LYS A 425 -9.38 -2.10 -3.20
C LYS A 425 -8.46 -0.89 -2.99
N ARG A 426 -8.60 -0.16 -1.88
CA ARG A 426 -7.82 1.06 -1.60
C ARG A 426 -6.32 0.79 -1.53
N LEU A 427 -5.90 -0.28 -0.84
CA LEU A 427 -4.48 -0.62 -0.71
C LEU A 427 -3.89 -1.09 -2.04
N ARG A 428 -4.66 -1.85 -2.83
CA ARG A 428 -4.24 -2.25 -4.19
C ARG A 428 -3.98 -1.03 -5.06
N LEU A 429 -4.85 -0.02 -4.99
CA LEU A 429 -4.66 1.24 -5.73
C LEU A 429 -3.43 1.99 -5.22
N SER A 430 -3.31 2.18 -3.90
CA SER A 430 -2.14 2.85 -3.32
C SER A 430 -0.82 2.18 -3.68
N LEU A 431 -0.76 0.84 -3.66
CA LEU A 431 0.44 0.09 -4.02
C LEU A 431 0.78 0.23 -5.51
N LYS A 432 -0.22 0.25 -6.40
CA LYS A 432 -0.01 0.53 -7.83
C LYS A 432 0.56 1.93 -8.06
N GLU A 433 0.07 2.93 -7.32
CA GLU A 433 0.62 4.29 -7.40
C GLU A 433 2.06 4.36 -6.89
N ILE A 434 2.40 3.61 -5.83
CA ILE A 434 3.79 3.48 -5.36
C ILE A 434 4.66 2.90 -6.47
N TYR A 435 4.24 1.81 -7.12
CA TYR A 435 4.97 1.19 -8.22
C TYR A 435 5.19 2.15 -9.39
N ALA A 436 4.14 2.85 -9.83
CA ALA A 436 4.25 3.86 -10.88
C ALA A 436 5.26 4.97 -10.51
N SER A 437 5.26 5.41 -9.25
CA SER A 437 6.19 6.42 -8.77
C SER A 437 7.66 5.97 -8.77
N ILE A 438 7.96 4.68 -8.53
CA ILE A 438 9.35 4.18 -8.50
C ILE A 438 9.87 3.81 -9.89
N ILE A 439 9.03 3.24 -10.78
CA ILE A 439 9.46 2.93 -12.15
C ILE A 439 9.72 4.21 -12.97
N SER A 440 9.06 5.31 -12.62
CA SER A 440 9.28 6.62 -13.24
C SER A 440 10.63 7.27 -12.90
N LEU A 441 11.40 6.71 -11.96
CA LEU A 441 12.67 7.31 -11.54
C LEU A 441 13.71 7.32 -12.65
N SER A 442 13.87 6.21 -13.35
CA SER A 442 14.71 6.10 -14.55
C SER A 442 14.38 4.84 -15.33
N ARG A 443 14.86 4.75 -16.58
CA ARG A 443 14.74 3.54 -17.40
C ARG A 443 15.26 2.29 -16.71
N ILE A 444 16.36 2.39 -15.96
CA ILE A 444 16.94 1.25 -15.23
C ILE A 444 15.98 0.80 -14.11
N HIS A 445 15.36 1.72 -13.37
CA HIS A 445 14.35 1.35 -12.37
C HIS A 445 13.16 0.62 -13.01
N LYS A 446 12.65 1.15 -14.14
CA LYS A 446 11.56 0.53 -14.91
C LYS A 446 11.89 -0.91 -15.31
N LEU A 447 13.09 -1.15 -15.86
CA LEU A 447 13.53 -2.48 -16.29
C LEU A 447 13.73 -3.42 -15.10
N THR A 448 14.45 -3.00 -14.05
CA THR A 448 14.75 -3.86 -12.89
C THR A 448 13.48 -4.26 -12.15
N ILE A 449 12.53 -3.34 -11.98
CA ILE A 449 11.24 -3.63 -11.33
C ILE A 449 10.34 -4.45 -12.26
N GLY A 450 10.40 -4.23 -13.58
CA GLY A 450 9.64 -4.97 -14.59
C GLY A 450 10.05 -6.43 -14.74
N GLU A 451 11.32 -6.79 -14.48
CA GLU A 451 11.80 -8.18 -14.57
C GLU A 451 11.31 -9.06 -13.40
N CYS A 452 11.00 -8.47 -12.23
CA CYS A 452 10.59 -9.20 -11.04
C CYS A 452 9.26 -9.99 -11.24
N PRO A 453 8.17 -9.40 -11.79
CA PRO A 453 6.97 -10.13 -12.18
C PRO A 453 7.20 -11.22 -13.26
N ALA A 454 8.14 -11.01 -14.20
CA ALA A 454 8.45 -11.95 -15.29
C ALA A 454 8.86 -13.34 -14.78
N LEU A 455 9.61 -13.38 -13.67
CA LEU A 455 10.03 -14.61 -13.00
C LEU A 455 8.87 -15.33 -12.30
N LEU A 456 7.87 -14.58 -11.81
CA LEU A 456 6.70 -15.10 -11.10
C LEU A 456 5.59 -15.57 -12.06
N LEU A 457 5.39 -14.90 -13.20
CA LEU A 457 4.37 -15.25 -14.21
C LEU A 457 4.50 -16.67 -14.75
N ASN A 458 5.71 -17.11 -15.08
CA ASN A 458 5.93 -18.45 -15.61
C ASN A 458 5.55 -19.56 -14.61
N ARG A 459 5.22 -19.21 -13.35
CA ARG A 459 4.92 -20.14 -12.26
C ARG A 459 3.57 -19.93 -11.56
N THR A 460 2.83 -18.86 -11.87
CA THR A 460 1.55 -18.50 -11.21
C THR A 460 0.32 -18.51 -12.13
N ILE A 461 0.47 -18.92 -13.39
CA ILE A 461 -0.60 -18.93 -14.42
C ILE A 461 -1.85 -19.77 -14.02
N GLU A 462 -1.75 -20.69 -13.06
CA GLU A 462 -2.89 -21.53 -12.67
C GLU A 462 -3.79 -20.97 -11.55
N SER A 463 -3.40 -19.90 -10.86
CA SER A 463 -4.10 -19.48 -9.62
C SER A 463 -4.99 -18.24 -9.74
N PHE A 464 -4.97 -17.50 -10.85
CA PHE A 464 -5.77 -16.27 -11.00
C PHE A 464 -6.32 -16.11 -12.43
N PRO A 465 -7.61 -16.43 -12.67
CA PRO A 465 -8.29 -16.17 -13.95
C PRO A 465 -8.50 -14.67 -14.26
N GLY A 466 -7.87 -13.77 -13.51
CA GLY A 466 -8.01 -12.32 -13.62
C GLY A 466 -6.68 -11.56 -13.58
N SER A 467 -5.56 -12.20 -13.92
CA SER A 467 -4.19 -11.65 -13.87
C SER A 467 -3.90 -10.57 -14.93
N ARG A 468 -4.77 -9.57 -15.02
CA ARG A 468 -4.42 -8.25 -15.56
C ARG A 468 -3.43 -7.49 -14.66
N LEU A 469 -2.90 -8.07 -13.59
CA LEU A 469 -2.03 -7.35 -12.66
C LEU A 469 -0.61 -7.15 -13.22
N ILE A 470 -0.05 -8.18 -13.85
CA ILE A 470 1.21 -8.07 -14.57
C ILE A 470 1.06 -7.21 -15.80
N THR A 471 -0.07 -7.39 -16.51
CA THR A 471 -0.50 -6.46 -17.54
C THR A 471 -0.50 -5.08 -16.92
N LEU A 472 -1.32 -4.71 -15.93
CA LEU A 472 -1.31 -3.38 -15.27
C LEU A 472 0.04 -2.85 -14.73
N LEU A 473 1.02 -3.71 -14.41
CA LEU A 473 2.37 -3.28 -14.02
C LEU A 473 3.27 -2.99 -15.23
N MET A 474 3.18 -3.82 -16.27
CA MET A 474 3.76 -3.56 -17.60
C MET A 474 2.89 -2.64 -18.47
N CYS A 475 1.69 -2.31 -17.98
CA CYS A 475 0.63 -1.57 -18.62
C CYS A 475 0.27 -0.35 -17.78
N CYS A 476 1.30 0.26 -17.19
CA CYS A 476 1.34 1.72 -17.20
C CYS A 476 1.16 2.27 -18.63
N SER A 477 1.33 1.42 -19.66
CA SER A 477 0.72 1.53 -20.98
C SER A 477 -0.04 0.24 -21.42
N LEU A 478 -1.26 -0.06 -20.94
CA LEU A 478 -2.39 -0.75 -21.67
C LEU A 478 -3.76 -0.14 -21.28
#